data_AF-A0AAV0YLY6-F1
#
_entry.id   AF-A0AAV0YLY6-F1
#
_cell.length_a   1.000
_cell.length_b   1.000
_cell.length_c   1.000
_cell.angle_alpha   90.00
_cell.angle_beta   90.00
_cell.angle_gamma   90.00
#
_symmetry.space_group_name_H-M   'P 1'
#
loop_
_entity.id
_entity.type
_entity.pdbx_description
1 polymer ?
#
loop_
_entity_poly.entity_id
_entity_poly.type
_entity_poly.pdbx_seq_one_letter_code
_entity_poly.pdbx_strand_id
1 'polypeptide(L)'
;MSFLYNDLYRARLAIKFGHGNDARKYEPFWKVIDRHCNSLFCHPIYLAAYFLNPSYRYRQDFVAHSEVVRGLNECIVRQDLDSMRRISASMEIAHYNSAQDDFGTELAISTRTDLEPAAWWQQHGNAN
;
A
#
# COMPACT_ATOMS: atom_id res chain seq x y z
N MET A 1 -7.91 4.63 -6.36
CA MET A 1 -8.23 3.29 -5.81
C MET A 1 -7.38 2.90 -4.59
N SER A 2 -6.12 3.33 -4.46
CA SER A 2 -5.30 3.19 -3.23
C SER A 2 -5.94 3.80 -1.97
N PHE A 3 -6.74 4.85 -2.15
CA PHE A 3 -7.55 5.49 -1.09
C PHE A 3 -8.50 4.50 -0.39
N LEU A 4 -8.99 3.49 -1.12
CA LEU A 4 -10.08 2.63 -0.66
C LEU A 4 -9.66 1.68 0.47
N TYR A 5 -8.43 1.14 0.43
CA TYR A 5 -7.90 0.34 1.55
C TYR A 5 -7.66 1.21 2.79
N ASN A 6 -7.07 2.40 2.61
CA ASN A 6 -6.87 3.36 3.69
C ASN A 6 -8.20 3.76 4.34
N ASP A 7 -9.22 4.07 3.56
CA ASP A 7 -10.54 4.47 4.07
C ASP A 7 -11.23 3.34 4.81
N LEU A 8 -11.12 2.10 4.30
CA LEU A 8 -11.60 0.92 5.00
C LEU A 8 -10.87 0.71 6.34
N TYR A 9 -9.55 0.87 6.35
CA TYR A 9 -8.76 0.78 7.57
C TYR A 9 -9.20 1.83 8.60
N ARG A 10 -9.41 3.08 8.17
CA ARG A 10 -9.93 4.15 9.03
C ARG A 10 -11.34 3.85 9.53
N ALA A 11 -12.20 3.26 8.70
CA ALA A 11 -13.53 2.82 9.12
C ALA A 11 -13.45 1.72 10.20
N ARG A 12 -12.54 0.73 10.05
CA ARG A 12 -12.31 -0.30 11.07
C ARG A 12 -11.86 0.30 12.40
N LEU A 13 -10.94 1.27 12.36
CA LEU A 13 -10.49 1.98 13.56
C LEU A 13 -11.63 2.76 14.23
N ALA A 14 -12.47 3.44 13.44
CA ALA A 14 -13.62 4.18 13.95
C ALA A 14 -14.64 3.26 14.64
N ILE A 15 -14.91 2.08 14.06
CA ILE A 15 -15.78 1.06 14.68
C ILE A 15 -15.18 0.58 16.01
N LYS A 16 -13.89 0.22 16.01
CA LYS A 16 -13.18 -0.21 17.22
C LYS A 16 -13.26 0.85 18.33
N PHE A 17 -13.00 2.10 17.98
CA PHE A 17 -13.06 3.22 18.91
C PHE A 17 -14.48 3.47 19.43
N GLY A 18 -15.48 3.49 18.54
CA GLY A 18 -16.89 3.68 18.90
C GLY A 18 -17.45 2.61 19.83
N HIS A 19 -16.84 1.42 19.84
CA HIS A 19 -17.18 0.33 20.76
C HIS A 19 -16.27 0.24 22.00
N GLY A 20 -15.54 1.31 22.32
CA GLY A 20 -14.71 1.40 23.52
C GLY A 20 -13.51 0.45 23.52
N ASN A 21 -13.00 0.11 22.33
CA ASN A 21 -11.94 -0.87 22.13
C ASN A 21 -12.24 -2.28 22.68
N ASP A 22 -13.51 -2.62 22.95
CA ASP A 22 -13.91 -3.96 23.39
C ASP A 22 -14.07 -4.89 22.18
N ALA A 23 -13.12 -5.80 22.00
CA ALA A 23 -13.09 -6.75 20.88
C ALA A 23 -14.40 -7.52 20.72
N ARG A 24 -15.05 -7.90 21.83
CA ARG A 24 -16.33 -8.63 21.80
C ARG A 24 -17.44 -7.83 21.12
N LYS A 25 -17.34 -6.50 21.12
CA LYS A 25 -18.33 -5.60 20.53
C LYS A 25 -18.03 -5.28 19.07
N TYR A 26 -16.77 -5.06 18.70
CA TYR A 26 -16.43 -4.65 17.33
C TYR A 26 -16.05 -5.80 16.38
N GLU A 27 -15.55 -6.93 16.88
CA GLU A 27 -15.14 -8.06 16.03
C GLU A 27 -16.24 -8.58 15.09
N PRO A 28 -17.52 -8.67 15.50
CA PRO A 28 -18.58 -9.10 14.59
C PRO A 28 -18.69 -8.21 13.35
N PHE A 29 -18.51 -6.90 13.50
CA PHE A 29 -18.52 -5.94 12.39
C PHE A 29 -17.29 -6.12 11.51
N TRP A 30 -16.11 -6.27 12.10
CA TRP A 30 -14.88 -6.54 11.35
C TRP A 30 -14.99 -7.84 10.54
N LYS A 31 -15.57 -8.92 11.09
CA LYS A 31 -15.82 -10.18 10.35
C LYS A 31 -16.76 -10.02 9.15
N VAL A 32 -17.70 -9.08 9.19
CA VAL A 32 -18.55 -8.76 8.04
C VAL A 32 -17.75 -7.99 7.00
N ILE A 33 -16.96 -7.01 7.43
CA ILE A 33 -16.06 -6.25 6.56
C ILE A 33 -15.06 -7.18 5.88
N ASP A 34 -14.40 -8.07 6.62
CA ASP A 34 -13.39 -9.00 6.10
C ASP A 34 -13.96 -9.89 5.00
N ARG A 35 -15.17 -10.41 5.19
CA ARG A 35 -15.86 -11.23 4.19
C ARG A 35 -16.09 -10.48 2.88
N HIS A 36 -16.51 -9.22 2.95
CA HIS A 36 -16.72 -8.39 1.75
C HIS A 36 -15.40 -7.88 1.16
N CYS A 37 -14.42 -7.64 2.01
CA CYS A 37 -13.13 -7.14 1.58
C CYS A 37 -12.39 -8.21 0.79
N ASN A 38 -12.36 -9.46 1.27
CA ASN A 38 -11.74 -10.57 0.57
C ASN A 38 -12.34 -10.86 -0.81
N SER A 39 -13.62 -10.52 -1.04
CA SER A 39 -14.28 -10.74 -2.33
C SER A 39 -14.17 -9.56 -3.31
N LEU A 40 -14.02 -8.32 -2.83
CA LEU A 40 -14.15 -7.12 -3.69
C LEU A 40 -12.95 -6.16 -3.62
N PHE A 41 -12.23 -6.07 -2.50
CA PHE A 41 -11.33 -4.93 -2.22
C PHE A 41 -9.92 -5.30 -1.72
N CYS A 42 -9.72 -6.51 -1.18
CA CYS A 42 -8.41 -7.06 -0.81
C CYS A 42 -7.74 -7.81 -1.96
N HIS A 43 -8.09 -7.51 -3.22
CA HIS A 43 -7.33 -8.07 -4.34
C HIS A 43 -5.87 -7.60 -4.22
N PRO A 44 -4.89 -8.49 -4.40
CA PRO A 44 -3.47 -8.17 -4.24
C PRO A 44 -3.03 -6.89 -4.95
N ILE A 45 -3.63 -6.59 -6.10
CA ILE A 45 -3.38 -5.36 -6.86
C ILE A 45 -3.76 -4.08 -6.11
N TYR A 46 -4.86 -4.07 -5.36
CA TYR A 46 -5.29 -2.88 -4.60
C TYR A 46 -4.41 -2.67 -3.37
N LEU A 47 -4.00 -3.75 -2.73
CA LEU A 47 -3.05 -3.74 -1.62
C LEU A 47 -1.67 -3.24 -2.09
N ALA A 48 -1.18 -3.75 -3.22
CA ALA A 48 0.05 -3.28 -3.84
C ALA A 48 -0.06 -1.80 -4.24
N ALA A 49 -1.19 -1.36 -4.83
CA ALA A 49 -1.41 0.04 -5.18
C ALA A 49 -1.44 0.97 -3.96
N TYR A 50 -1.99 0.54 -2.83
CA TYR A 50 -1.91 1.30 -1.58
C TYR A 50 -0.47 1.42 -1.09
N PHE A 51 0.30 0.33 -1.12
CA PHE A 51 1.71 0.34 -0.74
C PHE A 51 2.56 1.25 -1.65
N LEU A 52 2.36 1.15 -2.96
CA LEU A 52 3.12 1.88 -3.97
C LEU A 52 2.69 3.33 -4.13
N ASN A 53 1.64 3.79 -3.44
CA ASN A 53 1.23 5.19 -3.54
C ASN A 53 2.16 6.08 -2.70
N PRO A 54 2.97 6.97 -3.31
CA PRO A 54 3.91 7.82 -2.58
C PRO A 54 3.21 8.85 -1.67
N SER A 55 1.99 9.27 -1.99
CA SER A 55 1.20 10.18 -1.16
C SER A 55 0.80 9.53 0.17
N TYR A 56 0.77 8.19 0.22
CA TYR A 56 0.50 7.43 1.43
C TYR A 56 1.77 6.88 2.07
N ARG A 57 2.63 6.23 1.29
CA ARG A 57 3.77 5.44 1.76
C ARG A 57 4.68 6.18 2.74
N TYR A 58 4.92 7.46 2.48
CA TYR A 58 5.84 8.30 3.23
C TYR A 58 5.18 9.14 4.32
N ARG A 59 3.87 8.98 4.55
CA ARG A 59 3.20 9.63 5.68
C ARG A 59 3.61 8.95 6.99
N GLN A 60 3.66 9.74 8.07
CA GLN A 60 3.97 9.23 9.41
C GLN A 60 2.92 8.22 9.92
N ASP A 61 1.68 8.34 9.47
CA ASP A 61 0.56 7.47 9.86
C ASP A 61 0.36 6.28 8.91
N PHE A 62 1.28 6.05 7.97
CA PHE A 62 1.20 4.91 7.07
C PHE A 62 1.40 3.58 7.80
N VAL A 63 0.48 2.64 7.58
CA VAL A 63 0.56 1.29 8.15
C VAL A 63 0.67 0.25 7.04
N ALA A 64 1.84 -0.38 6.93
CA ALA A 64 2.07 -1.54 6.07
C ALA A 64 1.71 -2.84 6.82
N HIS A 65 0.41 -3.14 6.92
CA HIS A 65 -0.02 -4.41 7.49
C HIS A 65 0.52 -5.60 6.69
N SER A 66 0.59 -6.78 7.32
CA SER A 66 1.14 -7.98 6.69
C SER A 66 0.40 -8.37 5.40
N GLU A 67 -0.91 -8.13 5.32
CA GLU A 67 -1.68 -8.35 4.10
C GLU A 67 -1.28 -7.40 2.96
N VAL A 68 -0.89 -6.16 3.27
CA VAL A 68 -0.45 -5.18 2.28
C VAL A 68 0.87 -5.64 1.66
N VAL A 69 1.82 -6.03 2.50
CA VAL A 69 3.12 -6.57 2.06
C VAL A 69 2.94 -7.86 1.25
N ARG A 70 2.06 -8.77 1.71
CA ARG A 70 1.74 -10.00 0.98
C ARG A 70 1.11 -9.70 -0.38
N GLY A 71 0.18 -8.74 -0.45
CA GLY A 71 -0.45 -8.31 -1.70
C GLY A 71 0.56 -7.78 -2.71
N LEU A 72 1.52 -6.96 -2.27
CA LEU A 72 2.63 -6.49 -3.10
C LEU A 72 3.48 -7.66 -3.63
N ASN A 73 3.92 -8.56 -2.74
CA ASN A 73 4.77 -9.70 -3.12
C ASN A 73 4.04 -10.63 -4.10
N GLU A 74 2.75 -10.87 -3.88
CA GLU A 74 1.93 -11.64 -4.80
C GLU A 74 1.84 -10.99 -6.19
N CYS A 75 1.75 -9.66 -6.26
CA CYS A 75 1.79 -8.94 -7.54
C CYS A 75 3.14 -9.08 -8.23
N ILE A 76 4.26 -8.89 -7.51
CA ILE A 76 5.62 -9.06 -8.07
C ILE A 76 5.80 -10.48 -8.62
N VAL A 77 5.39 -11.50 -7.86
CA VAL A 77 5.50 -12.91 -8.28
C VAL A 77 4.62 -13.22 -9.51
N ARG A 78 3.45 -12.60 -9.63
CA ARG A 78 2.55 -12.80 -10.79
C ARG A 78 2.96 -12.01 -12.01
N GLN A 79 3.67 -10.89 -11.84
CA GLN A 79 4.01 -9.99 -12.94
C GLN A 79 5.06 -10.56 -13.89
N ASP A 80 6.05 -11.28 -13.37
CA ASP A 80 7.11 -11.87 -14.20
C ASP A 80 7.51 -13.26 -13.71
N LEU A 81 7.75 -14.18 -14.65
CA LEU A 81 8.22 -15.55 -14.36
C LEU A 81 9.73 -15.55 -14.07
N ASP A 82 10.47 -14.59 -14.62
CA ASP A 82 11.90 -14.45 -14.41
C ASP A 82 12.21 -14.07 -12.95
N SER A 83 13.00 -14.91 -12.28
CA SER A 83 13.43 -14.66 -10.90
C SER A 83 14.32 -13.42 -10.78
N MET A 84 15.14 -13.11 -11.79
CA MET A 84 16.05 -11.97 -11.75
C MET A 84 15.28 -10.65 -11.77
N ARG A 85 14.25 -10.55 -12.63
CA ARG A 85 13.37 -9.38 -12.67
C ARG A 85 12.57 -9.20 -11.38
N ARG A 86 12.12 -10.30 -10.77
CA ARG A 86 11.45 -10.26 -9.45
C ARG A 86 12.39 -9.80 -8.32
N ILE A 87 13.65 -10.23 -8.35
CA ILE A 87 14.68 -9.77 -7.39
C ILE A 87 14.96 -8.29 -7.59
N SER A 88 15.17 -7.85 -8.83
CA SER A 88 15.37 -6.43 -9.17
C SER A 88 14.19 -5.57 -8.71
N ALA A 89 12.94 -5.98 -9.02
CA ALA A 89 11.76 -5.29 -8.51
C ALA A 89 11.73 -5.22 -6.98
N SER A 90 12.13 -6.28 -6.28
CA SER A 90 12.19 -6.28 -4.80
C SER A 90 13.26 -5.34 -4.25
N MET A 91 14.39 -5.17 -4.96
CA MET A 91 15.46 -4.22 -4.61
C MET A 91 14.97 -2.77 -4.80
N GLU A 92 14.30 -2.48 -5.91
CA GLU A 92 13.69 -1.17 -6.15
C GLU A 92 12.67 -0.78 -5.07
N ILE A 93 11.87 -1.75 -4.60
CA ILE A 93 10.97 -1.53 -3.46
C ILE A 93 11.74 -1.13 -2.19
N ALA A 94 12.94 -1.66 -1.96
CA ALA A 94 13.76 -1.27 -0.82
C ALA A 94 14.23 0.19 -0.93
N HIS A 95 14.70 0.62 -2.11
CA HIS A 95 15.10 2.01 -2.37
C HIS A 95 13.92 2.98 -2.26
N TYR A 96 12.76 2.59 -2.81
CA TYR A 96 11.52 3.33 -2.63
C TYR A 96 11.16 3.46 -1.14
N ASN A 97 11.25 2.38 -0.36
CA ASN A 97 10.91 2.44 1.07
C ASN A 97 11.80 3.40 1.87
N SER A 98 13.08 3.51 1.51
CA SER A 98 14.07 4.35 2.19
C SER A 98 14.15 5.76 1.61
N ALA A 99 13.36 6.10 0.57
CA ALA A 99 13.52 7.33 -0.21
C ALA A 99 14.98 7.53 -0.67
N GLN A 100 15.59 6.47 -1.20
CA GLN A 100 16.94 6.51 -1.77
C GLN A 100 16.91 6.86 -3.26
N ASP A 101 18.07 7.25 -3.79
CA ASP A 101 18.27 7.57 -5.20
C ASP A 101 17.23 8.56 -5.74
N ASP A 102 16.66 8.29 -6.92
CA ASP A 102 15.71 9.19 -7.57
C ASP A 102 14.46 9.43 -6.74
N PHE A 103 14.05 8.44 -5.92
CA PHE A 103 12.93 8.59 -5.00
C PHE A 103 13.20 9.66 -3.94
N GLY A 104 14.47 9.86 -3.53
CA GLY A 104 14.88 10.78 -2.48
C GLY A 104 15.15 12.22 -2.90
N THR A 105 15.07 12.52 -4.20
CA THR A 105 15.35 13.86 -4.73
C THR A 105 14.33 14.89 -4.22
N GLU A 106 14.72 16.16 -4.15
CA GLU A 106 13.82 17.26 -3.77
C GLU A 106 12.58 17.33 -4.70
N LEU A 107 12.78 17.06 -5.99
CA LEU A 107 11.70 16.99 -6.97
C LEU A 107 10.75 15.81 -6.70
N ALA A 108 11.31 14.62 -6.45
CA ALA A 108 10.50 13.45 -6.13
C ALA A 108 9.70 13.68 -4.85
N ILE A 109 10.31 14.23 -3.79
CA ILE A 109 9.67 14.52 -2.50
C ILE A 109 8.56 15.56 -2.64
N SER A 110 8.82 16.68 -3.33
CA SER A 110 7.84 17.76 -3.49
C SER A 110 6.62 17.35 -4.31
N THR A 111 6.75 16.36 -5.20
CA THR A 111 5.67 15.94 -6.11
C THR A 111 4.89 14.71 -5.63
N ARG A 112 5.27 14.05 -4.52
CA ARG A 112 4.66 12.79 -4.03
C ARG A 112 3.16 12.88 -3.76
N THR A 113 2.68 14.06 -3.36
CA THR A 113 1.27 14.32 -3.03
C THR A 113 0.51 15.04 -4.13
N ASP A 114 1.24 15.64 -5.06
CA ASP A 114 0.68 16.54 -6.07
C ASP A 114 0.42 15.81 -7.40
N LEU A 115 1.19 14.75 -7.67
CA LEU A 115 1.01 13.91 -8.84
C LEU A 115 0.16 12.68 -8.53
N GLU A 116 -0.62 12.26 -9.53
CA GLU A 116 -1.22 10.93 -9.52
C GLU A 116 -0.12 9.85 -9.40
N PRO A 117 -0.30 8.79 -8.60
CA PRO A 117 0.75 7.83 -8.32
C PRO A 117 1.43 7.24 -9.56
N ALA A 118 0.65 6.92 -10.60
CA ALA A 118 1.19 6.39 -11.85
C ALA A 118 2.11 7.40 -12.56
N ALA A 119 1.75 8.68 -12.58
CA ALA A 119 2.57 9.74 -13.17
C ALA A 119 3.85 9.96 -12.34
N TRP A 120 3.76 9.88 -11.01
CA TRP A 120 4.93 9.96 -10.13
C TRP A 120 5.93 8.83 -10.40
N TRP A 121 5.44 7.58 -10.50
CA TRP A 121 6.30 6.43 -10.85
C TRP A 121 6.92 6.53 -12.24
N GLN A 122 6.23 7.12 -13.22
CA GLN A 122 6.82 7.35 -14.55
C GLN A 122 7.99 8.34 -14.51
N GLN A 123 7.96 9.31 -13.60
CA GLN A 123 9.00 10.32 -13.47
C GLN A 123 10.19 9.85 -12.63
N HIS A 124 9.91 9.17 -11.51
CA HIS A 124 10.91 8.90 -10.46
C HIS A 124 11.20 7.41 -10.24
N GLY A 125 10.42 6.53 -10.87
CA GLY A 125 10.53 5.08 -10.72
C GLY A 125 11.41 4.37 -11.75
N ASN A 126 12.07 5.12 -12.63
CA ASN A 126 12.93 4.59 -13.68
C ASN A 126 14.43 4.75 -13.33
N ALA A 127 14.78 4.51 -12.07
CA ALA A 127 16.15 4.59 -11.60
C ALA A 127 16.88 3.25 -11.84
N ASN A 128 17.59 3.16 -12.97
CA ASN A 128 18.60 2.15 -13.38
C ASN A 128 18.16 0.68 -13.56
#